data_AF-A0A6C0D6T8-F1
#
_entry.id   AF-A0A6C0D6T8-F1
#
_cell.length_a   1.000
_cell.length_b   1.000
_cell.length_c   1.000
_cell.angle_alpha   90.00
_cell.angle_beta   90.00
_cell.angle_gamma   90.00
#
_symmetry.space_group_name_H-M   'P 1'
#
loop_
_entity.id
_entity.type
_entity.pdbx_description
1 polymer ?
#
loop_
_entity_poly.entity_id
_entity_poly.type
_entity_poly.pdbx_seq_one_letter_code
_entity_poly.pdbx_strand_id
1 'polypeptide(L)'
;MPTIVMQPLRSPPTTRLRPRPLTARQRSNLRIRRRALENELNTLNATLNARTREYGPLAQEVQQAENHMLDDERRLRYLPHLLRSSSQRSQMEQLVQTDIGQREAEVSRLLDEYQLNRPDDIEAIERLQGELYALGDAMYANTHALIAPIQEEIDLAQTNYDTGYRSYRNLEGRLINHSLLTRDLTQARDDANRQSNDINIDLGRGPRMKRQRRRTHKRGKKGKRTRRRGL
;
A
#
# COMPACT_ATOMS: atom_id res chain seq x y z
N MET A 1 0.00 -92.78 -16.89
CA MET A 1 0.40 -91.36 -16.97
C MET A 1 -0.06 -90.65 -15.69
N PRO A 2 0.78 -90.46 -14.66
CA PRO A 2 0.37 -89.69 -13.51
C PRO A 2 0.52 -88.20 -13.80
N THR A 3 -0.59 -87.47 -13.69
CA THR A 3 -0.70 -86.02 -13.87
C THR A 3 -0.04 -85.32 -12.68
N ILE A 4 1.05 -84.58 -12.93
CA ILE A 4 1.70 -83.73 -11.91
C ILE A 4 0.83 -82.49 -11.71
N VAL A 5 0.16 -82.41 -10.56
CA VAL A 5 -0.54 -81.20 -10.12
C VAL A 5 0.51 -80.22 -9.56
N MET A 6 0.93 -79.24 -10.35
CA MET A 6 1.72 -78.12 -9.84
C MET A 6 0.87 -77.27 -8.89
N GLN A 7 1.19 -77.29 -7.60
CA GLN A 7 0.60 -76.35 -6.65
C GLN A 7 1.14 -74.94 -6.92
N PRO A 8 0.30 -73.89 -6.91
CA PRO A 8 0.78 -72.52 -7.07
C PRO A 8 1.62 -72.11 -5.85
N LEU A 9 2.84 -71.66 -6.12
CA LEU A 9 3.74 -71.03 -5.14
C LEU A 9 2.99 -69.88 -4.44
N ARG A 10 2.62 -70.09 -3.17
CA ARG A 10 2.11 -69.01 -2.31
C ARG A 10 3.22 -67.97 -2.13
N SER A 11 2.92 -66.71 -2.46
CA SER A 11 3.81 -65.59 -2.22
C SER A 11 4.16 -65.48 -0.72
N PRO A 12 5.40 -65.07 -0.38
CA PRO A 12 5.83 -64.99 1.00
C PRO A 12 4.94 -64.01 1.78
N PRO A 13 4.65 -64.29 3.06
CA PRO A 13 3.87 -63.39 3.89
C PRO A 13 4.59 -62.05 3.96
N THR A 14 3.95 -60.98 3.47
CA THR A 14 4.40 -59.62 3.69
C THR A 14 4.36 -59.35 5.19
N THR A 15 5.51 -59.54 5.86
CA THR A 15 5.71 -59.14 7.24
C THR A 15 5.63 -57.62 7.27
N ARG A 16 4.43 -57.09 7.53
CA ARG A 16 4.27 -55.70 7.96
C ARG A 16 5.06 -55.54 9.25
N LEU A 17 6.32 -55.12 9.13
CA LEU A 17 7.17 -54.74 10.25
C LEU A 17 6.38 -53.74 11.08
N ARG A 18 5.92 -54.16 12.26
CA ARG A 18 5.31 -53.23 13.20
C ARG A 18 6.39 -52.23 13.60
N PRO A 19 6.11 -50.92 13.55
CA PRO A 19 7.10 -49.94 13.98
C PRO A 19 7.50 -50.25 15.42
N ARG A 20 8.82 -50.33 15.67
CA ARG A 20 9.35 -50.55 17.01
C ARG A 20 8.86 -49.41 17.90
N PRO A 21 8.39 -49.70 19.13
CA PRO A 21 7.98 -48.66 20.05
C PRO A 21 9.18 -47.76 20.38
N LEU A 22 8.98 -46.44 20.35
CA LEU A 22 10.00 -45.48 20.73
C LEU A 22 10.54 -45.76 22.14
N THR A 23 11.86 -45.61 22.31
CA THR A 23 12.51 -45.68 23.63
C THR A 23 12.12 -44.50 24.51
N ALA A 24 12.28 -44.63 25.82
CA ALA A 24 11.98 -43.54 26.77
C ALA A 24 12.76 -42.25 26.45
N ARG A 25 14.04 -42.39 26.05
CA ARG A 25 14.89 -41.27 25.63
C ARG A 25 14.38 -40.58 24.35
N GLN A 26 13.98 -41.36 23.34
CA GLN A 26 13.39 -40.82 22.10
C GLN A 26 12.09 -40.06 22.38
N ARG A 27 11.21 -40.61 23.22
CA ARG A 27 9.97 -39.94 23.64
C ARG A 27 10.23 -38.64 24.42
N SER A 28 11.24 -38.63 25.29
CA SER A 28 11.63 -37.42 26.02
C SER A 28 12.12 -36.33 25.07
N ASN A 29 13.03 -36.67 24.15
CA ASN A 29 13.57 -35.74 23.16
C ASN A 29 12.47 -35.13 22.26
N LEU A 30 11.53 -35.96 21.79
CA LEU A 30 10.39 -35.47 21.00
C LEU A 30 9.47 -34.53 21.79
N ARG A 31 9.29 -34.76 23.10
CA ARG A 31 8.51 -33.84 23.96
C ARG A 31 9.21 -32.51 24.15
N ILE A 32 10.54 -32.50 24.31
CA ILE A 32 11.33 -31.27 24.42
C ILE A 32 11.23 -30.47 23.12
N ARG A 33 11.46 -31.11 21.96
CA ARG A 33 11.32 -30.47 20.64
C ARG A 33 9.92 -29.93 20.40
N ARG A 34 8.89 -30.69 20.79
CA ARG A 34 7.49 -30.23 20.69
C ARG A 34 7.24 -28.98 21.52
N ARG A 35 7.72 -28.90 22.76
CA ARG A 35 7.57 -27.70 23.61
C ARG A 35 8.24 -26.48 22.98
N ALA A 36 9.44 -26.66 22.41
CA ALA A 36 10.14 -25.59 21.69
C ALA A 36 9.31 -25.08 20.50
N LEU A 37 8.77 -25.98 19.68
CA LEU A 37 7.91 -25.63 18.55
C LEU A 37 6.57 -25.01 18.98
N GLU A 38 5.98 -25.44 20.10
CA GLU A 38 4.77 -24.82 20.65
C GLU A 38 5.04 -23.36 21.07
N ASN A 39 6.20 -23.09 21.69
CA ASN A 39 6.60 -21.73 22.03
C ASN A 39 6.83 -20.88 20.77
N GLU A 40 7.52 -21.42 19.77
CA GLU A 40 7.77 -20.75 18.50
C GLU A 40 6.45 -20.41 17.77
N LEU A 41 5.51 -21.36 17.69
CA LEU A 41 4.18 -21.13 17.12
C LEU A 41 3.41 -20.05 17.88
N ASN A 42 3.50 -20.02 19.22
CA ASN A 42 2.88 -18.97 20.02
C ASN A 42 3.48 -17.59 19.69
N THR A 43 4.81 -17.49 19.55
CA THR A 43 5.48 -16.25 19.16
C THR A 43 5.09 -15.80 17.75
N LEU A 44 5.07 -16.71 16.77
CA LEU A 44 4.67 -16.43 15.39
C LEU A 44 3.21 -15.99 15.27
N ASN A 45 2.31 -16.64 16.01
CA ASN A 45 0.90 -16.23 16.05
C ASN A 45 0.73 -14.85 16.71
N ALA A 46 1.49 -14.55 17.77
CA ALA A 46 1.45 -13.25 18.43
C ALA A 46 1.94 -12.13 17.49
N THR A 47 3.06 -12.35 16.79
CA THR A 47 3.59 -11.37 15.83
C THR A 47 2.69 -11.19 14.62
N LEU A 48 2.11 -12.27 14.06
CA LEU A 48 1.12 -12.18 13.00
C LEU A 48 -0.13 -11.39 13.43
N ASN A 49 -0.64 -11.65 14.63
CA ASN A 49 -1.80 -10.92 15.15
C ASN A 49 -1.51 -9.43 15.37
N ALA A 50 -0.31 -9.08 15.85
CA ALA A 50 0.13 -7.69 15.96
C ALA A 50 0.16 -7.02 14.58
N ARG A 51 0.77 -7.66 13.60
CA ARG A 51 0.83 -7.17 12.21
C ARG A 51 -0.54 -7.00 11.56
N THR A 52 -1.46 -7.95 11.74
CA THR A 52 -2.83 -7.83 11.22
C THR A 52 -3.54 -6.60 11.79
N ARG A 53 -3.26 -6.22 13.04
CA ARG A 53 -3.82 -5.00 13.65
C ARG A 53 -3.20 -3.73 13.09
N GLU A 54 -1.92 -3.75 12.74
CA GLU A 54 -1.19 -2.61 12.16
C GLU A 54 -1.53 -2.38 10.68
N TYR A 55 -1.89 -3.44 9.95
CA TYR A 55 -2.20 -3.34 8.53
C TYR A 55 -3.38 -2.40 8.22
N GLY A 56 -4.46 -2.49 9.01
CA GLY A 56 -5.66 -1.67 8.79
C GLY A 56 -5.39 -0.17 8.84
N PRO A 57 -4.81 0.36 9.94
CA PRO A 57 -4.41 1.75 10.03
C PRO A 57 -3.41 2.17 8.95
N LEU A 58 -2.40 1.35 8.66
CA LEU A 58 -1.40 1.68 7.64
C LEU A 58 -2.03 1.78 6.23
N ALA A 59 -2.97 0.89 5.89
CA ALA A 59 -3.69 0.95 4.62
C ALA A 59 -4.59 2.19 4.54
N GLN A 60 -5.21 2.60 5.65
CA GLN A 60 -5.98 3.85 5.72
C GLN A 60 -5.09 5.08 5.54
N GLU A 61 -3.92 5.12 6.18
CA GLU A 61 -2.94 6.21 6.02
C GLU A 61 -2.47 6.32 4.57
N VAL A 62 -2.18 5.19 3.90
CA VAL A 62 -1.81 5.18 2.48
C VAL A 62 -2.95 5.76 1.63
N GLN A 63 -4.19 5.33 1.84
CA GLN A 63 -5.33 5.82 1.07
C GLN A 63 -5.57 7.32 1.28
N GLN A 64 -5.44 7.81 2.50
CA GLN A 64 -5.57 9.24 2.80
C GLN A 64 -4.48 10.05 2.11
N ALA A 65 -3.23 9.60 2.20
CA ALA A 65 -2.10 10.25 1.54
C ALA A 65 -2.26 10.26 0.01
N GLU A 66 -2.76 9.17 -0.58
CA GLU A 66 -3.08 9.08 -2.01
C GLU A 66 -4.15 10.10 -2.40
N ASN A 67 -5.24 10.18 -1.63
CA ASN A 67 -6.33 11.14 -1.92
C ASN A 67 -5.84 12.59 -1.85
N HIS A 68 -5.08 12.96 -0.81
CA HIS A 68 -4.49 14.29 -0.70
C HIS A 68 -3.58 14.63 -1.88
N MET A 69 -2.72 13.70 -2.28
CA MET A 69 -1.85 13.86 -3.44
C MET A 69 -2.66 14.05 -4.74
N LEU A 70 -3.72 13.27 -4.95
CA LEU A 70 -4.58 13.39 -6.12
C LEU A 70 -5.36 14.72 -6.15
N ASP A 71 -5.79 15.22 -5.00
CA ASP A 71 -6.45 16.52 -4.89
C ASP A 71 -5.50 17.66 -5.25
N ASP A 72 -4.26 17.61 -4.75
CA ASP A 72 -3.22 18.59 -5.12
C ASP A 72 -2.81 18.48 -6.59
N GLU A 73 -2.77 17.26 -7.16
CA GLU A 73 -2.54 17.04 -8.59
C GLU A 73 -3.63 17.70 -9.44
N ARG A 74 -4.90 17.56 -9.03
CA ARG A 74 -6.02 18.23 -9.70
C ARG A 74 -5.87 19.74 -9.62
N ARG A 75 -5.56 20.29 -8.45
CA ARG A 75 -5.31 21.73 -8.27
C ARG A 75 -4.23 22.24 -9.22
N LEU A 76 -3.10 21.53 -9.30
CA LEU A 76 -2.00 21.87 -10.21
C LEU A 76 -2.39 21.81 -11.69
N ARG A 77 -3.38 20.99 -12.08
CA ARG A 77 -3.91 21.00 -13.44
C ARG A 77 -4.77 22.23 -13.72
N TYR A 78 -5.51 22.75 -12.74
CA TYR A 78 -6.45 23.86 -12.94
C TYR A 78 -5.81 25.25 -12.78
N LEU A 79 -4.95 25.46 -11.79
CA LEU A 79 -4.40 26.78 -11.45
C LEU A 79 -3.61 27.44 -12.61
N PRO A 80 -2.80 26.73 -13.41
CA PRO A 80 -2.12 27.33 -14.56
C PRO A 80 -3.10 27.82 -15.65
N HIS A 81 -4.28 27.22 -15.76
CA HIS A 81 -5.32 27.70 -16.66
C HIS A 81 -5.95 29.01 -16.18
N LEU A 82 -6.05 29.20 -14.86
CA LEU A 82 -6.48 30.46 -14.26
C LEU A 82 -5.44 31.56 -14.48
N LEU A 83 -4.14 31.26 -14.41
CA LEU A 83 -3.09 32.20 -14.79
C LEU A 83 -3.17 32.61 -16.25
N ARG A 84 -3.38 31.66 -17.17
CA ARG A 84 -3.50 31.96 -18.61
C ARG A 84 -4.76 32.76 -18.94
N SER A 85 -5.89 32.43 -18.29
CA SER A 85 -7.14 33.14 -18.53
C SER A 85 -7.13 34.53 -17.89
N SER A 86 -6.59 34.69 -16.69
CA SER A 86 -6.40 36.00 -16.05
C SER A 86 -5.37 36.84 -16.78
N SER A 87 -4.24 36.28 -17.22
CA SER A 87 -3.27 37.07 -18.00
C SER A 87 -3.84 37.50 -19.35
N GLN A 88 -4.64 36.67 -20.05
CA GLN A 88 -5.17 37.03 -21.36
C GLN A 88 -6.43 37.91 -21.34
N ARG A 89 -7.39 37.64 -20.44
CA ARG A 89 -8.63 38.44 -20.33
C ARG A 89 -8.48 39.67 -19.45
N SER A 90 -7.80 39.56 -18.30
CA SER A 90 -7.65 40.67 -17.37
C SER A 90 -6.73 41.76 -17.93
N GLN A 91 -5.66 41.40 -18.66
CA GLN A 91 -4.77 42.41 -19.26
C GLN A 91 -5.47 43.19 -20.38
N MET A 92 -6.24 42.57 -21.27
CA MET A 92 -6.90 43.34 -22.35
C MET A 92 -8.20 44.03 -21.93
N GLU A 93 -9.05 43.41 -21.10
CA GLU A 93 -10.34 44.01 -20.73
C GLU A 93 -10.22 45.00 -19.56
N GLN A 94 -9.38 44.76 -18.55
CA GLN A 94 -9.23 45.72 -17.44
C GLN A 94 -8.33 46.89 -17.79
N LEU A 95 -7.26 46.72 -18.59
CA LEU A 95 -6.45 47.89 -18.97
C LEU A 95 -7.29 48.88 -19.79
N VAL A 96 -8.08 48.42 -20.76
CA VAL A 96 -8.93 49.30 -21.58
C VAL A 96 -10.11 49.91 -20.80
N GLN A 97 -10.58 49.27 -19.73
CA GLN A 97 -11.73 49.73 -18.93
C GLN A 97 -11.35 50.43 -17.61
N THR A 98 -10.09 50.42 -17.21
CA THR A 98 -9.62 51.15 -16.02
C THR A 98 -9.35 52.61 -16.36
N ASP A 99 -9.55 53.50 -15.40
CA ASP A 99 -9.24 54.93 -15.53
C ASP A 99 -7.81 55.16 -16.02
N ILE A 100 -6.88 54.27 -15.63
CA ILE A 100 -5.46 54.31 -16.00
C ILE A 100 -5.25 54.02 -17.50
N GLY A 101 -5.88 53.00 -18.08
CA GLY A 101 -5.70 52.75 -19.52
C GLY A 101 -6.54 53.64 -20.43
N GLN A 102 -7.65 54.19 -19.93
CA GLN A 102 -8.32 55.31 -20.61
C GLN A 102 -7.43 56.55 -20.64
N ARG A 103 -6.76 56.85 -19.52
CA ARG A 103 -5.80 57.94 -19.41
C ARG A 103 -4.56 57.71 -20.29
N GLU A 104 -4.03 56.49 -20.34
CA GLU A 104 -2.91 56.14 -21.23
C GLU A 104 -3.26 56.36 -22.70
N ALA A 105 -4.44 55.91 -23.14
CA ALA A 105 -4.91 56.14 -24.50
C ALA A 105 -5.12 57.64 -24.81
N GLU A 106 -5.58 58.43 -23.83
CA GLU A 106 -5.74 59.88 -23.97
C GLU A 106 -4.37 60.58 -24.08
N VAL A 107 -3.45 60.28 -23.16
CA VAL A 107 -2.10 60.87 -23.13
C VAL A 107 -1.30 60.47 -24.37
N SER A 108 -1.42 59.23 -24.84
CA SER A 108 -0.81 58.76 -26.11
C SER A 108 -1.33 59.58 -27.31
N ARG A 109 -2.65 59.81 -27.40
CA ARG A 109 -3.22 60.65 -28.47
C ARG A 109 -2.75 62.09 -28.39
N LEU A 110 -2.70 62.66 -27.19
CA LEU A 110 -2.21 64.03 -26.98
C LEU A 110 -0.74 64.14 -27.34
N LEU A 111 0.07 63.15 -26.98
CA LEU A 111 1.49 63.11 -27.34
C LEU A 111 1.67 63.09 -28.87
N ASP A 112 0.92 62.24 -29.58
CA ASP A 112 0.94 62.18 -31.04
C ASP A 112 0.52 63.52 -31.68
N GLU A 113 -0.51 64.17 -31.12
CA GLU A 113 -0.98 65.48 -31.59
C GLU A 113 0.07 66.58 -31.38
N TYR A 114 0.74 66.61 -30.23
CA TYR A 114 1.81 67.57 -29.94
C TYR A 114 3.04 67.33 -30.82
N GLN A 115 3.44 66.08 -31.01
CA GLN A 115 4.58 65.76 -31.89
C GLN A 115 4.31 66.13 -33.35
N LEU A 116 3.06 66.00 -33.82
CA LEU A 116 2.69 66.31 -35.20
C LEU A 116 2.49 67.82 -35.44
N ASN A 117 1.80 68.50 -34.53
CA ASN A 117 1.32 69.87 -34.74
C ASN A 117 2.17 70.93 -34.04
N ARG A 118 2.92 70.57 -32.99
CA ARG A 118 3.71 71.49 -32.15
C ARG A 118 5.04 70.86 -31.68
N PRO A 119 5.91 70.43 -32.61
CA PRO A 119 7.13 69.71 -32.26
C PRO A 119 8.13 70.54 -31.43
N ASP A 120 8.06 71.87 -31.50
CA ASP A 120 8.95 72.77 -30.76
C ASP A 120 8.55 72.94 -29.28
N ASP A 121 7.37 72.44 -28.89
CA ASP A 121 6.84 72.53 -27.51
C ASP A 121 7.38 71.38 -26.64
N ILE A 122 8.71 71.34 -26.53
CA ILE A 122 9.48 70.23 -25.94
C ILE A 122 9.03 69.94 -24.50
N GLU A 123 8.73 70.96 -23.70
CA GLU A 123 8.31 70.80 -22.31
C GLU A 123 6.99 70.03 -22.18
N ALA A 124 6.03 70.27 -23.09
CA ALA A 124 4.76 69.56 -23.11
C ALA A 124 4.95 68.09 -23.56
N ILE A 125 5.79 67.86 -24.56
CA ILE A 125 6.13 66.53 -25.06
C ILE A 125 6.82 65.70 -23.96
N GLU A 126 7.80 66.26 -23.26
CA GLU A 126 8.50 65.59 -22.16
C GLU A 126 7.57 65.27 -20.98
N ARG A 127 6.65 66.18 -20.62
CA ARG A 127 5.64 65.91 -19.59
C ARG A 127 4.72 64.74 -19.97
N LEU A 128 4.20 64.74 -21.20
CA LEU A 128 3.32 63.68 -21.69
C LEU A 128 4.06 62.33 -21.79
N GLN A 129 5.33 62.33 -22.20
CA GLN A 129 6.17 61.14 -22.16
C GLN A 129 6.38 60.63 -20.72
N GLY A 130 6.68 61.53 -19.77
CA GLY A 130 6.81 61.17 -18.36
C GLY A 130 5.51 60.60 -17.75
N GLU A 131 4.35 61.16 -18.12
CA GLU A 131 3.05 60.65 -17.72
C GLU A 131 2.78 59.25 -18.31
N LEU A 132 3.13 59.01 -19.58
CA LEU A 132 3.02 57.67 -20.18
C LEU A 132 3.89 56.63 -19.48
N TYR A 133 5.14 56.97 -19.12
CA TYR A 133 5.99 56.06 -18.36
C TYR A 133 5.38 55.72 -16.99
N ALA A 134 4.88 56.72 -16.25
CA ALA A 134 4.24 56.50 -14.96
C ALA A 134 2.95 55.66 -15.07
N LEU A 135 2.16 55.86 -16.12
CA LEU A 135 0.97 55.05 -16.39
C LEU A 135 1.36 53.60 -16.74
N GLY A 136 2.41 53.40 -17.53
CA GLY A 136 2.97 52.07 -17.83
C GLY A 136 3.39 51.31 -16.57
N ASP A 137 4.09 51.97 -15.64
CA ASP A 137 4.47 51.38 -14.36
C ASP A 137 3.26 51.02 -13.50
N ALA A 138 2.23 51.87 -13.47
CA ALA A 138 0.99 51.61 -12.73
C ALA A 138 0.20 50.41 -13.32
N MET A 139 0.15 50.30 -14.65
CA MET A 139 -0.46 49.16 -15.34
C MET A 139 0.30 47.86 -15.06
N TYR A 140 1.64 47.91 -15.05
CA TYR A 140 2.48 46.79 -14.68
C TYR A 140 2.26 46.36 -13.23
N ALA A 141 2.22 47.31 -12.28
CA ALA A 141 1.98 47.02 -10.88
C ALA A 141 0.60 46.37 -10.63
N ASN A 142 -0.46 46.88 -11.28
CA ASN A 142 -1.80 46.31 -11.17
C ASN A 142 -1.88 44.88 -11.73
N THR A 143 -1.27 44.63 -12.89
CA THR A 143 -1.24 43.28 -13.48
C THR A 143 -0.44 42.32 -12.62
N HIS A 144 0.70 42.76 -12.05
CA HIS A 144 1.48 41.96 -11.12
C HIS A 144 0.69 41.64 -9.83
N ALA A 145 -0.06 42.59 -9.28
CA ALA A 145 -0.87 42.38 -8.08
C ALA A 145 -1.98 41.32 -8.29
N LEU A 146 -2.52 41.20 -9.51
CA LEU A 146 -3.52 40.19 -9.84
C LEU A 146 -2.92 38.79 -10.08
N ILE A 147 -1.74 38.74 -10.68
CA ILE A 147 -1.07 37.48 -11.06
C ILE A 147 -0.34 36.85 -9.87
N ALA A 148 0.29 37.67 -9.02
CA ALA A 148 1.07 37.22 -7.87
C ALA A 148 0.36 36.19 -6.96
N PRO A 149 -0.89 36.41 -6.49
CA PRO A 149 -1.55 35.45 -5.60
C PRO A 149 -1.82 34.10 -6.28
N ILE A 150 -2.11 34.08 -7.59
CA ILE A 150 -2.33 32.83 -8.33
C ILE A 150 -1.01 32.07 -8.48
N GLN A 151 0.10 32.79 -8.71
CA GLN A 151 1.43 32.19 -8.77
C GLN A 151 1.85 31.62 -7.41
N GLU A 152 1.62 32.34 -6.31
CA GLU A 152 1.88 31.84 -4.96
C GLU A 152 1.05 30.57 -4.66
N GLU A 153 -0.20 30.51 -5.09
CA GLU A 153 -1.05 29.32 -4.92
C GLU A 153 -0.52 28.12 -5.73
N ILE A 154 0.03 28.34 -6.92
CA ILE A 154 0.67 27.28 -7.72
C ILE A 154 1.91 26.76 -7.02
N ASP A 155 2.78 27.65 -6.53
CA ASP A 155 4.02 27.27 -5.86
C ASP A 155 3.70 26.49 -4.56
N LEU A 156 2.66 26.91 -3.83
CA LEU A 156 2.16 26.20 -2.65
C LEU A 156 1.57 24.83 -3.03
N ALA A 157 0.75 24.75 -4.08
CA ALA A 157 0.18 23.48 -4.54
C ALA A 157 1.28 22.50 -5.00
N GLN A 158 2.35 23.01 -5.62
CA GLN A 158 3.48 22.21 -6.08
C GLN A 158 4.27 21.64 -4.91
N THR A 159 4.58 22.47 -3.91
CA THR A 159 5.29 22.04 -2.71
C THR A 159 4.48 21.03 -1.88
N ASN A 160 3.16 21.22 -1.78
CA ASN A 160 2.25 20.27 -1.13
C ASN A 160 2.21 18.93 -1.88
N TYR A 161 2.06 18.96 -3.21
CA TYR A 161 2.07 17.75 -4.04
C TYR A 161 3.38 16.97 -3.88
N ASP A 162 4.54 17.63 -3.96
CA ASP A 162 5.83 16.96 -3.84
C ASP A 162 6.03 16.34 -2.45
N THR A 163 5.58 17.03 -1.40
CA THR A 163 5.62 16.55 -0.02
C THR A 163 4.67 15.36 0.16
N GLY A 164 3.44 15.47 -0.33
CA GLY A 164 2.42 14.43 -0.33
C GLY A 164 2.88 13.18 -1.08
N TYR A 165 3.45 13.34 -2.27
CA TYR A 165 3.98 12.25 -3.09
C TYR A 165 5.07 11.46 -2.36
N ARG A 166 6.02 12.16 -1.72
CA ARG A 166 7.08 11.51 -0.92
C ARG A 166 6.50 10.75 0.26
N SER A 167 5.52 11.34 0.96
CA SER A 167 4.83 10.69 2.08
C SER A 167 4.10 9.42 1.62
N TYR A 168 3.33 9.52 0.53
CA TYR A 168 2.63 8.40 -0.10
C TYR A 168 3.60 7.27 -0.45
N ARG A 169 4.70 7.57 -1.15
CA ARG A 169 5.71 6.56 -1.52
C ARG A 169 6.33 5.86 -0.32
N ASN A 170 6.61 6.59 0.75
CA ASN A 170 7.15 6.01 1.98
C ASN A 170 6.14 5.08 2.65
N LEU A 171 4.87 5.47 2.72
CA LEU A 171 3.80 4.66 3.30
C LEU A 171 3.50 3.42 2.44
N GLU A 172 3.45 3.58 1.11
CA GLU A 172 3.31 2.48 0.15
C GLU A 172 4.44 1.46 0.32
N GLY A 173 5.69 1.92 0.41
CA GLY A 173 6.85 1.07 0.67
C GLY A 173 6.75 0.32 2.01
N ARG A 174 6.28 1.00 3.08
CA ARG A 174 6.03 0.36 4.37
C ARG A 174 4.94 -0.71 4.26
N LEU A 175 3.86 -0.45 3.52
CA LEU A 175 2.75 -1.40 3.32
C LEU A 175 3.21 -2.64 2.53
N ILE A 176 4.01 -2.45 1.49
CA ILE A 176 4.63 -3.54 0.72
C ILE A 176 5.52 -4.39 1.64
N ASN A 177 6.44 -3.77 2.38
CA ASN A 177 7.30 -4.47 3.33
C ASN A 177 6.49 -5.21 4.40
N HIS A 178 5.41 -4.59 4.88
CA HIS A 178 4.51 -5.21 5.83
C HIS A 178 3.88 -6.49 5.26
N SER A 179 3.41 -6.45 4.02
CA SER A 179 2.81 -7.60 3.32
C SER A 179 3.82 -8.74 3.09
N LEU A 180 5.05 -8.42 2.68
CA LEU A 180 6.13 -9.39 2.47
C LEU A 180 6.48 -10.11 3.79
N LEU A 181 6.70 -9.34 4.86
CA LEU A 181 7.01 -9.90 6.18
C LEU A 181 5.85 -10.75 6.73
N THR A 182 4.60 -10.34 6.48
CA THR A 182 3.42 -11.13 6.89
C THR A 182 3.36 -12.46 6.14
N ARG A 183 3.69 -12.46 4.84
CA ARG A 183 3.82 -13.69 4.05
C ARG A 183 4.89 -14.61 4.61
N ASP A 184 6.08 -14.09 4.91
CA ASP A 184 7.19 -14.87 5.45
C ASP A 184 6.86 -15.48 6.82
N LEU A 185 6.24 -14.70 7.71
CA LEU A 185 5.78 -15.18 9.02
C LEU A 185 4.69 -16.25 8.88
N THR A 186 3.81 -16.11 7.90
CA THR A 186 2.77 -17.12 7.62
C THR A 186 3.40 -18.42 7.14
N GLN A 187 4.39 -18.34 6.25
CA GLN A 187 5.14 -19.49 5.78
C GLN A 187 5.88 -20.19 6.93
N ALA A 188 6.59 -19.42 7.76
CA ALA A 188 7.29 -19.96 8.94
C ALA A 188 6.32 -20.66 9.92
N ARG A 189 5.13 -20.07 10.14
CA ARG A 189 4.08 -20.68 10.97
C ARG A 189 3.60 -22.00 10.38
N ASP A 190 3.39 -22.07 9.08
CA ASP A 190 2.93 -23.29 8.40
C ASP A 190 3.98 -24.40 8.47
N ASP A 191 5.26 -24.06 8.32
CA ASP A 191 6.36 -25.00 8.45
C ASP A 191 6.53 -25.50 9.90
N ALA A 192 6.44 -24.61 10.90
CA ALA A 192 6.42 -24.99 12.31
C ALA A 192 5.21 -25.88 12.66
N ASN A 193 4.04 -25.62 12.06
CA ASN A 193 2.85 -26.47 12.20
C ASN A 193 3.06 -27.86 11.59
N ARG A 194 3.71 -27.96 10.43
CA ARG A 194 4.08 -29.25 9.82
C ARG A 194 5.01 -30.04 10.74
N GLN A 195 6.07 -29.41 11.24
CA GLN A 195 7.02 -30.05 12.16
C GLN A 195 6.34 -30.52 13.46
N SER A 196 5.44 -29.70 14.02
CA SER A 196 4.65 -30.06 15.20
C SER A 196 3.74 -31.27 14.92
N ASN A 197 3.12 -31.33 13.74
CA ASN A 197 2.30 -32.46 13.31
C ASN A 197 3.12 -33.74 13.15
N ASP A 198 4.32 -33.67 12.56
CA ASP A 198 5.23 -34.81 12.40
C ASP A 198 5.65 -35.37 13.76
N ILE A 199 6.06 -34.51 14.70
CA ILE A 199 6.38 -34.93 16.07
C ILE A 199 5.16 -35.55 16.77
N ASN A 200 3.96 -35.02 16.53
CA ASN A 200 2.73 -35.60 17.07
C ASN A 200 2.42 -36.97 16.45
N ILE A 201 2.74 -37.19 15.18
CA ILE A 201 2.64 -38.50 14.53
C ILE A 201 3.62 -39.49 15.17
N ASP A 202 4.89 -39.10 15.33
CA ASP A 202 5.94 -39.93 15.95
C ASP A 202 5.64 -40.29 17.40
N LEU A 203 5.09 -39.34 18.17
CA LEU A 203 4.63 -39.57 19.54
C LEU A 203 3.35 -40.42 19.62
N GLY A 204 2.77 -40.80 18.48
CA GLY A 204 1.54 -41.58 18.40
C GLY A 204 0.28 -40.81 18.84
N ARG A 205 0.32 -39.49 18.71
CA ARG A 205 -0.74 -38.54 19.10
C ARG A 205 -1.46 -37.91 17.90
N GLY A 206 -1.05 -38.22 16.67
CA GLY A 206 -1.65 -37.67 15.45
C GLY A 206 -3.13 -38.06 15.22
N PRO A 207 -3.88 -37.28 14.42
CA PRO A 207 -5.32 -37.46 14.19
C PRO A 207 -5.69 -38.82 13.58
N ARG A 208 -4.80 -39.41 12.77
CA ARG A 208 -5.00 -40.75 12.17
C ARG A 208 -4.96 -41.89 13.20
N MET A 209 -4.28 -41.72 14.34
CA MET A 209 -4.21 -42.76 15.38
C MET A 209 -5.48 -42.88 16.23
N LYS A 210 -6.22 -41.78 16.43
CA LYS A 210 -7.53 -41.84 17.13
C LYS A 210 -8.53 -42.73 16.37
N ARG A 211 -8.51 -42.72 15.03
CA ARG A 211 -9.33 -43.61 14.17
C ARG A 211 -8.91 -45.08 14.31
N GLN A 212 -7.61 -45.37 14.43
CA GLN A 212 -7.11 -46.74 14.56
C GLN A 212 -7.44 -47.36 15.94
N ARG A 213 -7.29 -46.60 17.04
CA ARG A 213 -7.67 -47.04 18.41
C ARG A 213 -9.16 -47.33 18.55
N ARG A 214 -10.04 -46.54 17.92
CA ARG A 214 -11.50 -46.79 17.91
C ARG A 214 -11.88 -48.07 17.15
N ARG A 215 -11.17 -48.41 16.07
CA ARG A 215 -11.41 -49.63 15.29
C ARG A 215 -10.95 -50.91 16.01
N THR A 216 -9.83 -50.87 16.73
CA THR A 216 -9.35 -52.04 17.50
C THR A 216 -10.19 -52.30 18.74
N HIS A 217 -10.68 -51.25 19.42
CA HIS A 217 -11.54 -51.40 20.60
C HIS A 217 -12.92 -52.00 20.27
N LYS A 218 -13.48 -51.75 19.07
CA LYS A 218 -14.73 -52.40 18.63
C LYS A 218 -14.57 -53.88 18.27
N ARG A 219 -13.35 -54.36 17.97
CA ARG A 219 -13.10 -55.77 17.63
C ARG A 219 -12.85 -56.68 18.85
N GLY A 220 -12.55 -56.12 20.02
CA GLY A 220 -12.21 -56.87 21.24
C GLY A 220 -13.40 -57.27 22.14
N LYS A 221 -14.63 -56.83 21.84
CA LYS A 221 -15.84 -57.14 22.60
C LYS A 221 -16.84 -58.00 21.81
N LYS A 222 -16.38 -59.03 21.10
CA LYS A 222 -17.27 -60.15 20.69
C LYS A 222 -17.01 -61.31 21.65
N GLY A 223 -18.07 -61.67 22.38
CA GLY A 223 -18.06 -62.46 23.60
C GLY A 223 -17.28 -63.77 23.54
N LYS A 224 -16.41 -63.97 24.54
CA LYS A 224 -16.09 -65.30 25.02
C LYS A 224 -17.38 -65.90 25.60
N ARG A 225 -18.10 -66.71 24.81
CA ARG A 225 -19.08 -67.65 25.34
C ARG A 225 -18.31 -68.68 26.15
N THR A 226 -18.28 -68.50 27.47
CA THR A 226 -17.89 -69.54 28.42
C THR A 226 -18.89 -70.68 28.30
N ARG A 227 -18.47 -71.81 27.69
CA ARG A 227 -19.13 -73.11 27.87
C ARG A 227 -19.13 -73.42 29.36
N ARG A 228 -20.27 -73.32 30.04
CA ARG A 228 -20.47 -73.98 31.34
C ARG A 228 -20.62 -75.48 31.07
N ARG A 229 -19.72 -76.26 31.66
CA ARG A 229 -19.90 -77.71 31.91
C ARG A 229 -20.71 -77.88 33.21
N GLY A 230 -21.49 -78.95 33.27
CA GLY A 230 -22.29 -79.41 34.42
C GLY A 230 -23.78 -79.38 34.08
N LEU A 231 -24.54 -80.48 34.10
CA LEU A 231 -24.36 -81.86 34.56
C LEU A 231 -24.84 -82.83 33.47
#